data_AF-A0A2V9DLL9-F1
#
_entry.id   AF-A0A2V9DLL9-F1
#
_cell.length_a   1.000
_cell.length_b   1.000
_cell.length_c   1.000
_cell.angle_alpha   90.00
_cell.angle_beta   90.00
_cell.angle_gamma   90.00
#
_symmetry.space_group_name_H-M   'P 1'
#
loop_
_entity.id
_entity.type
_entity.pdbx_description
1 polymer ?
#
loop_
_entity_poly.entity_id
_entity_poly.type
_entity_poly.pdbx_seq_one_letter_code
_entity_poly.pdbx_strand_id
1 'polypeptide(L)'
;MFSRTDARFGCPEYQASLEDVLREGEAYIEPHSALDRHLQGCPNCRQALNDALVASKLMRHARYPENALSPAFVTRVMTSIREATQAVPNALWRPLELLASRMALVAAVVLLALSVYLREFAPARGTVGVNGPVEIGAGMPEPPAQPVDADEVLISLSDTGDAI
;
A
#
# COMPACT_ATOMS: atom_id res chain seq x y z
N MET A 1 46.82 3.54 20.54
CA MET A 1 47.63 3.76 19.32
C MET A 1 47.06 2.85 18.24
N PHE A 2 46.04 3.33 17.52
CA PHE A 2 45.40 2.56 16.45
C PHE A 2 46.20 2.84 15.17
N SER A 3 46.98 1.86 14.73
CA SER A 3 47.69 1.94 13.47
C SER A 3 46.67 2.16 12.36
N ARG A 4 46.83 3.27 11.65
CA ARG A 4 46.11 3.62 10.44
C ARG A 4 46.49 2.58 9.39
N THR A 5 45.75 1.48 9.32
CA THR A 5 45.89 0.52 8.22
C THR A 5 45.37 1.19 6.97
N ASP A 6 46.28 1.43 6.04
CA ASP A 6 46.01 1.90 4.70
C ASP A 6 44.80 1.18 4.12
N ALA A 7 43.75 1.94 3.79
CA ALA A 7 42.53 1.49 3.14
C ALA A 7 42.77 1.12 1.65
N ARG A 8 43.81 0.32 1.40
CA ARG A 8 44.11 -0.36 0.14
C ARG A 8 44.12 -1.89 0.30
N PHE A 9 43.67 -2.40 1.44
CA PHE A 9 43.46 -3.84 1.69
C PHE A 9 41.96 -4.12 1.77
N GLY A 10 41.31 -4.16 0.61
CA GLY A 10 39.91 -4.56 0.52
C GLY A 10 39.59 -4.80 -0.94
N CYS A 11 38.89 -5.89 -1.25
CA CYS A 11 38.37 -6.11 -2.59
C CYS A 11 37.11 -5.24 -2.72
N PRO A 12 37.18 -4.07 -3.36
CA PRO A 12 36.12 -3.06 -3.28
C PRO A 12 34.82 -3.55 -3.91
N GLU A 13 34.93 -4.43 -4.91
CA GLU A 13 33.80 -5.06 -5.59
C GLU A 13 32.90 -5.87 -4.64
N TYR A 14 33.47 -6.42 -3.56
CA TYR A 14 32.74 -7.24 -2.60
C TYR A 14 32.37 -6.51 -1.32
N GLN A 15 32.71 -5.22 -1.19
CA GLN A 15 32.47 -4.48 0.05
C GLN A 15 30.97 -4.41 0.39
N ALA A 16 30.12 -4.06 -0.57
CA ALA A 16 28.67 -3.99 -0.36
C ALA A 16 28.08 -5.34 0.07
N SER A 17 28.46 -6.42 -0.62
CA SER A 17 28.05 -7.78 -0.25
C SER A 17 28.53 -8.21 1.14
N LEU A 18 29.74 -7.81 1.56
CA LEU A 18 30.23 -8.10 2.91
C LEU A 18 29.45 -7.33 3.98
N GLU A 19 29.09 -6.08 3.70
CA GLU A 19 28.25 -5.25 4.59
C GLU A 19 26.83 -5.82 4.74
N ASP A 20 26.24 -6.32 3.65
CA ASP A 20 24.93 -7.00 3.70
C ASP A 20 24.96 -8.24 4.60
N VAL A 21 26.01 -9.06 4.47
CA VAL A 21 26.22 -10.24 5.34
C VAL A 21 26.40 -9.82 6.81
N LEU A 22 27.06 -8.70 7.09
CA LEU A 22 27.20 -8.20 8.46
C LEU A 22 25.87 -7.72 9.06
N ARG A 23 24.97 -7.20 8.23
CA ARG A 23 23.65 -6.72 8.66
C ARG A 23 22.68 -7.88 8.91
N GLU A 24 22.66 -8.85 8.01
CA GLU A 24 21.65 -9.93 8.00
C GLU A 24 22.14 -11.20 8.70
N GLY A 25 23.46 -11.38 8.76
CA GLY A 25 24.13 -12.51 9.38
C GLY A 25 24.71 -13.48 8.35
N GLU A 26 25.61 -14.35 8.83
CA GLU A 26 26.41 -15.30 8.05
C GLU A 26 25.56 -16.32 7.27
N ALA A 27 24.31 -16.54 7.69
CA ALA A 27 23.34 -17.40 7.01
C ALA A 27 22.88 -16.85 5.64
N TYR A 28 23.19 -15.59 5.31
CA TYR A 28 22.82 -14.96 4.05
C TYR A 28 23.88 -15.15 2.94
N ILE A 29 24.98 -15.83 3.21
CA ILE A 29 25.96 -16.15 2.16
C ILE A 29 25.40 -17.30 1.33
N GLU A 30 24.93 -16.98 0.12
CA GLU A 30 24.45 -17.99 -0.81
C GLU A 30 25.63 -18.87 -1.28
N PRO A 31 25.51 -20.22 -1.18
CA PRO A 31 26.58 -21.13 -1.57
C PRO A 31 26.87 -20.99 -3.06
N HIS A 32 28.16 -21.01 -3.44
CA HIS A 32 28.63 -20.78 -4.81
C HIS A 32 28.41 -19.38 -5.39
N SER A 33 27.93 -18.42 -4.59
CA SER A 33 27.92 -17.01 -4.98
C SER A 33 29.32 -16.50 -5.30
N ALA A 34 29.40 -15.39 -6.04
CA ALA A 34 30.67 -14.72 -6.30
C ALA A 34 31.40 -14.36 -4.99
N LEU A 35 30.64 -14.01 -3.95
CA LEU A 35 31.16 -13.74 -2.61
C LEU A 35 31.73 -14.99 -1.93
N ASP A 36 31.01 -16.11 -1.93
CA ASP A 36 31.48 -17.38 -1.34
C ASP A 36 32.79 -17.85 -2.01
N ARG A 37 32.84 -17.82 -3.35
CA ARG A 37 34.06 -18.15 -4.09
C ARG A 37 35.21 -17.19 -3.75
N HIS A 38 34.92 -15.91 -3.57
CA HIS A 38 35.91 -14.91 -3.16
C HIS A 38 36.43 -15.20 -1.74
N LEU A 39 35.56 -15.52 -0.79
CA LEU A 39 35.94 -15.84 0.59
C LEU A 39 36.77 -17.12 0.69
N GLN A 40 36.55 -18.08 -0.21
CA GLN A 40 37.39 -19.28 -0.34
C GLN A 40 38.79 -18.95 -0.89
N GLY A 41 38.90 -17.96 -1.80
CA GLY A 41 40.16 -17.56 -2.42
C GLY A 41 40.95 -16.48 -1.67
N CYS A 42 40.29 -15.65 -0.85
CA CYS A 42 40.89 -14.49 -0.20
C CYS A 42 40.89 -14.64 1.35
N PRO A 43 42.03 -15.01 1.97
CA PRO A 43 42.10 -15.21 3.41
C PRO A 43 41.90 -13.90 4.20
N ASN A 44 42.30 -12.76 3.63
CA ASN A 44 42.18 -11.46 4.29
C ASN A 44 40.72 -11.03 4.45
N CYS A 45 39.92 -11.13 3.38
CA CYS A 45 38.49 -10.82 3.44
C CYS A 45 37.73 -11.79 4.36
N ARG A 46 38.11 -13.08 4.34
CA ARG A 46 37.55 -14.07 5.26
C ARG A 46 37.87 -13.77 6.72
N GLN A 47 39.11 -13.39 7.03
CA GLN A 47 39.50 -13.01 8.39
C GLN A 47 38.77 -11.75 8.85
N ALA A 48 38.74 -10.71 8.00
CA ALA A 48 38.06 -9.46 8.31
C ALA A 48 36.55 -9.65 8.55
N LEU A 49 35.89 -10.50 7.75
CA LEU A 49 34.47 -10.83 7.95
C LEU A 49 34.24 -11.53 9.29
N ASN A 50 35.08 -12.53 9.63
CA ASN A 50 34.99 -13.23 10.91
C ASN A 50 35.20 -12.28 12.09
N ASP A 51 36.22 -11.41 12.03
CA ASP A 51 36.51 -10.44 13.08
C ASP A 51 35.35 -9.46 13.27
N ALA A 52 34.75 -8.99 12.17
CA ALA A 52 33.59 -8.11 12.20
C ALA A 52 32.33 -8.80 12.75
N LEU A 53 32.10 -10.08 12.41
CA LEU A 53 31.01 -10.88 12.96
C LEU A 53 31.18 -11.14 14.46
N VAL A 54 32.41 -11.40 14.92
CA VAL A 54 32.71 -11.56 16.35
C VAL A 54 32.51 -10.24 17.08
N ALA A 55 33.01 -9.13 16.54
CA ALA A 55 32.83 -7.81 17.12
C ALA A 55 31.34 -7.42 17.19
N SER A 56 30.54 -7.70 16.15
CA SER A 56 29.11 -7.41 16.15
C SER A 56 28.35 -8.25 17.18
N LYS A 57 28.71 -9.53 17.34
CA LYS A 57 28.18 -10.40 18.41
C LYS A 57 28.53 -9.82 19.78
N LEU A 58 29.79 -9.45 20.03
CA LEU A 58 30.21 -8.86 21.31
C LEU A 58 29.48 -7.55 21.61
N MET A 59 29.35 -6.65 20.62
CA MET A 59 28.58 -5.42 20.79
C MET A 59 27.10 -5.67 21.07
N ARG A 60 26.51 -6.71 20.47
CA ARG A 60 25.11 -7.11 20.74
C ARG A 60 24.95 -7.54 22.20
N HIS A 61 25.86 -8.37 22.71
CA HIS A 61 25.87 -8.79 24.11
C HIS A 61 26.18 -7.63 25.07
N ALA A 62 26.98 -6.64 24.65
CA ALA A 62 27.25 -5.45 25.45
C ALA A 62 26.05 -4.48 25.49
N ARG A 63 25.30 -4.34 24.39
CA ARG A 63 24.08 -3.51 24.35
C ARG A 63 22.92 -4.13 25.11
N TYR A 64 22.76 -5.43 24.97
CA TYR A 64 21.80 -6.21 25.73
C TYR A 64 22.61 -7.17 26.58
N PRO A 65 23.17 -6.71 27.72
CA PRO A 65 23.63 -7.66 28.72
C PRO A 65 22.46 -8.62 28.94
N GLU A 66 22.75 -9.93 29.06
CA GLU A 66 21.77 -10.95 29.41
C GLU A 66 21.25 -10.75 30.85
N ASN A 67 20.82 -9.54 31.15
CA ASN A 67 19.85 -9.25 32.17
C ASN A 67 18.57 -9.85 31.61
N ALA A 68 18.31 -11.10 31.97
CA ALA A 68 17.01 -11.72 31.85
C ALA A 68 15.98 -10.64 32.17
N LEU A 69 15.28 -10.13 31.15
CA LEU A 69 14.32 -9.05 31.35
C LEU A 69 13.41 -9.55 32.45
N SER A 70 13.33 -8.78 33.55
CA SER A 70 12.65 -9.28 34.73
C SER A 70 11.28 -9.82 34.31
N PRO A 71 10.85 -10.98 34.82
CA PRO A 71 9.58 -11.57 34.40
C PRO A 71 8.43 -10.56 34.53
N ALA A 72 8.49 -9.66 35.53
CA ALA A 72 7.57 -8.54 35.69
C ALA A 72 7.53 -7.55 34.51
N PHE A 73 8.69 -7.24 33.89
CA PHE A 73 8.75 -6.40 32.69
C PHE A 73 8.10 -7.10 31.50
N VAL A 74 8.42 -8.38 31.28
CA VAL A 74 7.82 -9.17 30.19
C VAL A 74 6.30 -9.27 30.37
N THR A 75 5.83 -9.53 31.60
CA THR A 75 4.40 -9.53 31.92
C THR A 75 3.78 -8.18 31.62
N ARG A 76 4.38 -7.06 32.05
CA ARG A 76 3.84 -5.71 31.83
C ARG A 76 3.78 -5.33 30.34
N VAL A 77 4.79 -5.71 29.56
CA VAL A 77 4.80 -5.46 28.11
C VAL A 77 3.75 -6.32 27.43
N MET A 78 3.68 -7.61 27.75
CA MET A 78 2.67 -8.51 27.18
C MET A 78 1.24 -8.10 27.55
N THR A 79 1.00 -7.61 28.78
CA THR A 79 -0.31 -7.05 29.15
C THR A 79 -0.61 -5.78 28.37
N SER A 80 0.36 -4.88 28.21
CA SER A 80 0.18 -3.64 27.43
C SER A 80 -0.11 -3.90 25.95
N ILE A 81 0.54 -4.90 25.35
CA ILE A 81 0.31 -5.31 23.96
C ILE A 81 -1.07 -5.96 23.84
N ARG A 82 -1.45 -6.81 24.81
CA ARG A 82 -2.78 -7.44 24.84
C ARG A 82 -3.89 -6.41 24.99
N GLU A 83 -3.71 -5.40 25.84
CA GLU A 83 -4.65 -4.30 25.99
C GLU A 83 -4.73 -3.47 24.71
N ALA A 84 -3.61 -3.14 24.07
CA ALA A 84 -3.59 -2.42 22.81
C ALA A 84 -4.22 -3.21 21.65
N THR A 85 -4.04 -4.53 21.62
CA THR A 85 -4.63 -5.42 20.60
C THR A 85 -6.09 -5.78 20.89
N GLN A 86 -6.50 -5.84 22.15
CA GLN A 86 -7.91 -5.95 22.54
C GLN A 86 -8.67 -4.62 22.38
N ALA A 87 -7.97 -3.48 22.42
CA ALA A 87 -8.49 -2.16 22.12
C ALA A 87 -8.61 -1.84 20.60
N VAL A 88 -8.51 -2.86 19.72
CA VAL A 88 -8.73 -2.73 18.27
C VAL A 88 -10.24 -2.51 17.99
N PRO A 89 -10.62 -1.73 16.96
CA PRO A 89 -11.60 -0.62 17.03
C PRO A 89 -13.08 -1.05 16.98
N ASN A 90 -13.37 -2.33 17.15
CA ASN A 90 -14.70 -2.89 16.93
C ASN A 90 -15.74 -2.45 17.97
N ALA A 91 -15.29 -1.96 19.13
CA ALA A 91 -16.18 -1.40 20.15
C ALA A 91 -16.81 -0.06 19.71
N LEU A 92 -16.12 0.71 18.87
CA LEU A 92 -16.63 1.99 18.33
C LEU A 92 -17.53 1.79 17.10
N TRP A 93 -17.35 0.70 16.35
CA TRP A 93 -18.15 0.40 15.15
C TRP A 93 -19.51 -0.24 15.46
N ARG A 94 -19.63 -0.98 16.58
CA ARG A 94 -20.90 -1.58 17.02
C ARG A 94 -22.07 -0.59 17.19
N PRO A 95 -21.90 0.56 17.87
CA PRO A 95 -23.00 1.53 17.98
C PRO A 95 -23.32 2.21 16.63
N LEU A 96 -22.33 2.37 15.76
CA LEU A 96 -22.51 2.95 14.43
C LEU A 96 -23.32 2.02 13.51
N GLU A 97 -23.10 0.71 13.60
CA GLU A 97 -23.84 -0.32 12.88
C GLU A 97 -25.31 -0.41 13.31
N LEU A 98 -25.57 -0.21 14.61
CA LEU A 98 -26.92 -0.14 15.19
C LEU A 98 -27.68 1.12 14.75
N LEU A 99 -26.99 2.26 14.57
CA LEU A 99 -27.59 3.46 14.00
C LEU A 99 -27.86 3.30 12.50
N ALA A 100 -26.90 2.74 11.74
CA ALA A 100 -27.04 2.50 10.32
C ALA A 100 -28.22 1.57 10.00
N SER A 101 -28.40 0.48 10.77
CA SER A 101 -29.54 -0.44 10.60
C SER A 101 -30.89 0.20 10.89
N ARG A 102 -30.98 1.05 11.92
CA ARG A 102 -32.20 1.82 12.22
C ARG A 102 -32.52 2.83 11.13
N MET A 103 -31.51 3.55 10.62
CA MET A 103 -31.69 4.51 9.52
C MET A 103 -32.09 3.81 8.22
N ALA A 104 -31.54 2.64 7.93
CA ALA A 104 -31.92 1.83 6.77
C ALA A 104 -33.38 1.37 6.85
N LEU A 105 -33.85 0.94 8.03
CA LEU A 105 -35.27 0.58 8.24
C LEU A 105 -36.18 1.79 8.07
N VAL A 106 -35.83 2.95 8.63
CA VAL A 106 -36.63 4.18 8.47
C VAL A 106 -36.68 4.59 7.01
N ALA A 107 -35.54 4.57 6.29
CA ALA A 107 -35.50 4.87 4.86
C ALA A 107 -36.36 3.89 4.04
N ALA A 108 -36.30 2.60 4.34
CA ALA A 108 -37.15 1.59 3.69
C ALA A 108 -38.64 1.84 3.93
N VAL A 109 -39.04 2.16 5.16
CA VAL A 109 -40.44 2.49 5.49
C VAL A 109 -40.89 3.76 4.79
N VAL A 110 -40.04 4.80 4.73
CA VAL A 110 -40.35 6.05 4.03
C VAL A 110 -40.48 5.82 2.52
N LEU A 111 -39.59 5.04 1.90
CA LEU A 111 -39.69 4.68 0.49
C LEU A 111 -40.93 3.86 0.19
N LEU A 112 -41.31 2.94 1.08
CA LEU A 112 -42.53 2.15 0.95
C LEU A 112 -43.76 3.04 1.06
N ALA A 113 -43.82 3.92 2.08
CA ALA A 113 -44.90 4.90 2.23
C ALA A 113 -45.00 5.84 1.02
N LEU A 114 -43.86 6.31 0.50
CA LEU A 114 -43.81 7.15 -0.69
C LEU A 114 -44.29 6.39 -1.94
N SER A 115 -43.94 5.12 -2.09
CA SER A 115 -44.41 4.30 -3.22
C SER A 115 -45.93 4.07 -3.19
N VAL A 116 -46.50 3.86 -2.01
CA VAL A 116 -47.96 3.73 -1.83
C VAL A 116 -48.64 5.06 -2.11
N TYR A 117 -48.09 6.15 -1.58
CA TYR A 117 -48.61 7.49 -1.82
C TYR A 117 -48.57 7.86 -3.31
N LEU A 118 -47.48 7.56 -4.01
CA LEU A 118 -47.39 7.77 -5.47
C LEU A 118 -48.38 6.88 -6.22
N ARG A 119 -48.66 5.66 -5.75
CA ARG A 119 -49.64 4.79 -6.39
C ARG A 119 -51.09 5.26 -6.20
N GLU A 120 -51.42 5.79 -5.03
CA GLU A 120 -52.79 6.19 -4.67
C GLU A 120 -53.12 7.64 -5.05
N PHE A 121 -52.14 8.54 -4.93
CA PHE A 121 -52.34 9.98 -5.05
C PHE A 121 -51.57 10.63 -6.21
N ALA A 122 -50.68 9.93 -6.90
CA ALA A 122 -50.16 10.47 -8.15
C ALA A 122 -51.20 10.24 -9.25
N PRO A 123 -51.67 11.29 -9.95
CA PRO A 123 -52.32 11.08 -11.24
C PRO A 123 -51.32 10.33 -12.12
N ALA A 124 -51.80 9.37 -12.93
CA ALA A 124 -50.98 8.66 -13.89
C ALA A 124 -50.27 9.67 -14.80
N ARG A 125 -49.07 10.12 -14.40
CA ARG A 125 -48.13 10.74 -15.31
C ARG A 125 -47.67 9.59 -16.15
N GLY A 126 -48.32 9.47 -17.31
CA GLY A 126 -47.94 8.53 -18.34
C GLY A 126 -46.43 8.51 -18.43
N THR A 127 -45.87 7.31 -18.57
CA THR A 127 -44.48 7.12 -18.95
C THR A 127 -44.20 8.01 -20.15
N VAL A 128 -43.65 9.19 -19.91
CA VAL A 128 -42.98 9.96 -20.95
C VAL A 128 -41.75 9.13 -21.22
N GLY A 129 -41.77 8.41 -22.33
CA GLY A 129 -40.56 7.83 -22.88
C GLY A 129 -39.54 8.94 -22.93
N VAL A 130 -38.45 8.79 -22.19
CA VAL A 130 -37.27 9.65 -22.30
C VAL A 130 -36.63 9.32 -23.64
N ASN A 131 -37.20 9.93 -24.69
CA ASN A 131 -36.58 10.08 -26.00
C ASN A 131 -36.56 11.59 -26.25
N GLY A 132 -35.64 12.28 -25.59
CA GLY A 132 -35.45 13.71 -25.73
C GLY A 132 -34.26 14.14 -24.86
N PRO A 133 -33.22 14.75 -25.45
CA PRO A 133 -32.05 15.15 -24.69
C PRO A 133 -32.44 16.25 -23.70
N VAL A 134 -31.99 16.05 -22.47
CA VAL A 134 -32.12 16.98 -21.36
C VAL A 134 -31.26 18.22 -21.67
N GLU A 135 -31.89 19.35 -21.93
CA GLU A 135 -31.18 20.64 -21.98
C GLU A 135 -30.83 21.09 -20.56
N ILE A 136 -29.56 20.90 -20.19
CA ILE A 136 -28.94 21.49 -19.01
C ILE A 136 -28.10 22.69 -19.48
N GLY A 137 -28.44 23.87 -18.97
CA GLY A 137 -27.46 24.91 -18.67
C GLY A 137 -27.15 25.90 -19.80
N ALA A 138 -27.88 27.02 -19.80
CA ALA A 138 -27.41 28.27 -20.37
C ALA A 138 -26.11 28.70 -19.66
N GLY A 139 -24.96 28.48 -20.29
CA GLY A 139 -23.67 28.94 -19.76
C GLY A 139 -22.41 28.18 -20.18
N MET A 140 -22.43 27.39 -21.25
CA MET A 140 -21.23 26.72 -21.79
C MET A 140 -21.19 26.89 -23.30
N PRO A 141 -20.04 27.20 -23.94
CA PRO A 141 -19.95 27.23 -25.39
C PRO A 141 -20.32 25.86 -25.95
N GLU A 142 -21.23 25.88 -26.91
CA GLU A 142 -21.79 24.71 -27.56
C GLU A 142 -20.66 23.82 -28.12
N PRO A 143 -20.51 22.58 -27.63
CA PRO A 143 -19.60 21.64 -28.27
C PRO A 143 -20.17 21.30 -29.66
N PRO A 144 -19.33 21.19 -30.71
CA PRO A 144 -19.83 20.88 -32.04
C PRO A 144 -20.64 19.59 -31.99
N ALA A 145 -21.81 19.60 -32.63
CA ALA A 145 -22.75 18.50 -32.64
C ALA A 145 -22.01 17.19 -32.96
N GLN A 146 -22.13 16.21 -32.06
CA GLN A 146 -21.61 14.87 -32.34
C GLN A 146 -22.47 14.24 -33.43
N PRO A 147 -21.88 13.76 -34.54
CA PRO A 147 -22.64 13.16 -35.62
C PRO A 147 -23.36 11.92 -35.11
N VAL A 148 -24.64 11.83 -35.44
CA VAL A 148 -25.54 10.75 -34.98
C VAL A 148 -25.26 9.46 -35.74
N ASP A 149 -24.45 9.52 -36.80
CA ASP A 149 -24.17 8.40 -37.69
C ASP A 149 -22.71 8.37 -38.18
N ALA A 150 -22.18 7.18 -38.40
CA ALA A 150 -20.79 6.96 -38.82
C ALA A 150 -20.54 7.45 -40.26
N ASP A 151 -21.59 7.52 -41.08
CA ASP A 151 -21.51 7.97 -42.46
C ASP A 151 -21.30 9.50 -42.59
N GLU A 152 -21.76 10.30 -41.62
CA GLU A 152 -21.47 11.75 -41.57
C GLU A 152 -19.99 12.04 -41.32
N VAL A 153 -19.31 11.18 -40.54
CA VAL A 153 -17.87 11.32 -40.26
C VAL A 153 -17.03 11.07 -41.51
N LEU A 154 -17.43 10.09 -42.34
CA LEU A 154 -16.75 9.77 -43.58
C LEU A 154 -16.90 10.88 -44.63
N ILE A 155 -18.07 11.52 -44.68
CA ILE A 155 -18.34 12.66 -45.56
C ILE A 155 -17.51 13.89 -45.15
N SER A 156 -17.47 14.22 -43.85
CA SER A 156 -16.68 15.36 -43.34
C SER A 156 -15.16 15.19 -43.57
N LEU A 157 -14.65 13.95 -43.48
CA LEU A 157 -13.24 13.65 -43.78
C LEU A 157 -12.93 13.74 -45.28
N SER A 158 -13.87 13.36 -46.14
CA SER A 158 -13.70 13.47 -47.60
C SER A 158 -13.73 14.92 -48.09
N ASP A 159 -14.55 15.78 -47.49
CA ASP A 159 -14.67 17.20 -47.87
C ASP A 159 -13.45 18.04 -47.44
N THR A 160 -12.75 17.60 -46.38
CA THR A 160 -11.51 18.26 -45.92
C THR A 160 -10.28 17.86 -46.77
N GLY A 161 -10.41 16.89 -47.67
CA GLY A 161 -9.32 16.36 -48.51
C GLY A 161 -9.05 17.13 -49.80
N ASP A 162 -9.94 18.02 -50.24
CA ASP A 162 -9.86 18.73 -51.52
C ASP A 162 -9.44 20.20 -51.40
N ALA A 163 -8.84 20.60 -50.27
CA ALA A 163 -8.24 21.91 -50.08
C ALA A 163 -6.69 21.84 -49.98
N ILE A 164 -6.04 21.42 -51.06
CA ILE A 164 -4.65 21.79 -51.42
C ILE A 164 -4.59 22.14 -52.89
#